data_AF-A0AAU3B835-F1
#
_entry.id   AF-A0AAU3B835-F1
#
_cell.length_a   1.000
_cell.length_b   1.000
_cell.length_c   1.000
_cell.angle_alpha   90.00
_cell.angle_beta   90.00
_cell.angle_gamma   90.00
#
_symmetry.space_group_name_H-M   'P 1'
#
loop_
_entity.id
_entity.type
_entity.pdbx_description
1 polymer ?
#
loop_
_entity_poly.entity_id
_entity_poly.type
_entity_poly.pdbx_seq_one_letter_code
_entity_poly.pdbx_strand_id
1 'polypeptide(L)' 'MTITMTSFGLTWTDPDGTAQASVVSYDRASADDRKARLEAGGATDVEIVEIKPGERLQPKG' A
#
# COMPACT_ATOMS: atom_id res chain seq x y z
N MET A 1 26.87 -7.70 -1.73
CA MET A 1 25.89 -7.06 -0.84
C MET A 1 24.51 -7.50 -1.29
N THR A 2 23.82 -8.30 -0.49
CA THR A 2 22.43 -8.67 -0.77
C THR A 2 21.58 -7.47 -0.36
N ILE A 3 21.15 -6.66 -1.31
CA ILE A 3 20.15 -5.62 -1.03
C ILE A 3 18.87 -6.40 -0.75
N THR A 4 18.45 -6.46 0.50
CA THR A 4 17.13 -6.99 0.86
C THR A 4 16.12 -6.03 0.25
N MET A 5 15.60 -6.38 -0.92
CA MET A 5 14.55 -5.62 -1.59
C MET A 5 13.25 -5.79 -0.80
N THR A 6 12.88 -4.76 -0.05
CA THR A 6 11.57 -4.68 0.62
C THR A 6 10.59 -4.04 -0.34
N SER A 7 9.52 -4.76 -0.70
CA SER A 7 8.39 -4.15 -1.41
C SER A 7 7.40 -3.59 -0.38
N PHE A 8 6.66 -2.56 -0.75
CA PHE A 8 5.64 -1.96 0.10
C PHE A 8 4.29 -2.02 -0.59
N GLY A 9 3.28 -2.49 0.13
CA GLY A 9 1.89 -2.50 -0.29
C GLY A 9 1.10 -1.49 0.50
N LEU A 10 -0.06 -1.11 -0.02
CA LEU A 10 -1.03 -0.30 0.67
C LEU A 10 -2.37 -1.01 0.70
N THR A 11 -3.01 -1.02 1.86
CA THR A 11 -4.45 -1.30 1.99
C THR A 11 -5.17 -0.02 2.39
N TRP A 12 -6.36 0.20 1.86
CA TRP A 12 -7.20 1.33 2.24
C TRP A 12 -8.67 1.02 2.00
N THR A 13 -9.55 1.84 2.57
CA THR A 13 -10.98 1.85 2.30
C THR A 13 -11.29 3.09 1.46
N ASP A 14 -11.87 2.90 0.28
CA ASP A 14 -12.37 4.02 -0.53
C ASP A 14 -13.53 4.75 0.17
N PRO A 15 -13.84 6.01 -0.21
CA PRO A 15 -14.95 6.77 0.40
C PRO A 15 -16.32 6.10 0.29
N ASP A 16 -16.48 5.17 -0.66
CA ASP A 16 -17.71 4.38 -0.85
C ASP A 16 -17.78 3.14 0.07
N GLY A 17 -16.77 2.94 0.92
CA GLY A 17 -16.64 1.81 1.83
C GLY A 17 -15.94 0.59 1.24
N THR A 18 -15.44 0.66 0.01
CA THR A 18 -14.79 -0.47 -0.65
C THR A 18 -13.36 -0.65 -0.16
N ALA A 19 -13.04 -1.82 0.39
CA ALA A 19 -11.67 -2.17 0.73
C ALA A 19 -10.83 -2.46 -0.51
N GLN A 20 -9.67 -1.83 -0.60
CA GLN A 20 -8.71 -1.96 -1.69
C GLN A 20 -7.32 -2.34 -1.17
N ALA A 21 -6.55 -2.95 -2.06
CA ALA A 21 -5.15 -3.26 -1.85
C ALA A 21 -4.35 -3.01 -3.11
N SER A 22 -3.15 -2.45 -2.97
CA SER A 22 -2.23 -2.24 -4.08
C SER A 22 -0.80 -2.50 -3.64
N VAL A 23 0.00 -3.06 -4.53
CA VAL A 23 1.43 -3.26 -4.32
C VAL A 23 2.17 -2.15 -5.05
N VAL A 24 2.97 -1.38 -4.32
CA VAL A 24 3.86 -0.39 -4.90
C VAL A 24 5.22 -1.03 -5.11
N SER A 25 5.82 -0.70 -6.24
CA SER A 25 7.07 -1.29 -6.66
C SER A 25 8.23 -0.68 -5.86
N TYR A 26 8.78 -1.49 -4.94
CA TYR A 26 10.18 -1.52 -4.47
C TYR A 26 10.78 -0.36 -3.65
N ASP A 27 10.08 0.77 -3.42
CA ASP A 27 10.56 1.78 -2.46
C ASP A 27 9.46 2.37 -1.54
N ARG A 28 9.90 2.81 -0.36
CA ARG A 28 9.03 3.37 0.69
C ARG A 28 8.51 4.76 0.33
N ALA A 29 9.29 5.57 -0.38
CA ALA A 29 8.91 6.93 -0.74
C ALA A 29 7.69 6.95 -1.66
N SER A 30 7.62 6.01 -2.60
CA SER A 30 6.48 5.79 -3.48
C SER A 30 5.25 5.31 -2.71
N ALA A 31 5.44 4.49 -1.67
CA ALA A 31 4.35 4.08 -0.79
C ALA A 31 3.79 5.25 0.04
N ASP A 32 4.68 6.10 0.57
CA ASP A 32 4.28 7.31 1.31
C ASP A 32 3.57 8.33 0.40
N ASP A 33 4.06 8.57 -0.82
CA ASP A 33 3.39 9.43 -1.81
C ASP A 33 2.02 8.87 -2.19
N ARG A 34 1.92 7.55 -2.40
CA ARG A 34 0.64 6.91 -2.71
C ARG A 34 -0.35 7.04 -1.55
N LYS A 35 0.11 6.86 -0.30
CA LYS A 35 -0.72 7.05 0.90
C LYS A 35 -1.27 8.47 0.96
N ALA A 36 -0.42 9.48 0.80
CA ALA A 36 -0.84 10.89 0.83
C ALA A 36 -1.91 11.20 -0.23
N ARG A 37 -1.79 10.63 -1.44
CA ARG A 37 -2.80 10.78 -2.50
C ARG A 37 -4.13 10.10 -2.15
N LEU A 38 -4.10 8.95 -1.49
CA LEU A 38 -5.30 8.23 -1.05
C LEU A 38 -6.03 9.02 0.04
N GLU A 39 -5.30 9.48 1.06
CA GLU A 39 -5.86 10.32 2.14
C GLU A 39 -6.44 11.63 1.58
N ALA A 40 -5.75 12.27 0.64
CA ALA A 40 -6.26 13.46 -0.06
C ALA A 40 -7.51 13.17 -0.92
N GLY A 41 -7.66 11.94 -1.40
CA GLY A 41 -8.83 11.45 -2.13
C GLY A 41 -10.01 11.05 -1.24
N GLY A 42 -9.86 11.13 0.09
CA GLY A 42 -10.89 10.78 1.06
C GLY A 42 -10.90 9.30 1.46
N ALA A 43 -9.88 8.52 1.09
CA ALA A 43 -9.74 7.15 1.56
C ALA A 43 -9.46 7.11 3.07
N THR A 44 -10.01 6.12 3.75
CA THR A 44 -9.79 5.84 5.18
C THR A 44 -9.00 4.56 5.37
N ASP A 45 -8.56 4.29 6.60
CA ASP A 45 -7.85 3.04 6.97
C ASP A 45 -6.61 2.76 6.10
N VAL A 46 -5.92 3.83 5.66
CA VAL A 46 -4.77 3.73 4.77
C VAL A 46 -3.53 3.25 5.53
N GLU A 47 -3.12 2.01 5.26
CA GLU A 47 -1.98 1.37 5.88
C GLU A 47 -0.93 0.96 4.85
N ILE A 48 0.34 1.22 5.16
CA ILE A 48 1.48 0.73 4.40
C ILE A 48 1.96 -0.56 5.04
N VAL A 49 2.08 -1.63 4.25
CA VAL A 49 2.46 -2.96 4.69
C VAL A 49 3.72 -3.38 3.95
N GLU A 50 4.73 -3.86 4.67
CA GLU A 50 5.89 -4.49 4.03
C GLU A 50 5.49 -5.84 3.43
N ILE A 51 5.84 -6.06 2.17
CA ILE A 51 5.53 -7.28 1.43
C ILE A 51 6.80 -7.86 0.85
N LYS A 52 6.87 -9.19 0.88
CA LYS A 52 7.97 -9.90 0.25
C LYS A 52 7.80 -9.90 -1.26
N PRO A 53 8.89 -9.94 -2.04
CA PRO A 53 8.82 -10.17 -3.47
C PRO A 53 7.98 -11.42 -3.78
N GLY A 54 6.95 -11.27 -4.62
CA GLY A 54 6.03 -12.35 -5.00
C GLY A 54 4.82 -12.55 -4.09
N GLU A 55 4.73 -11.81 -2.99
CA GLU A 55 3.56 -11.83 -2.09
C GLU A 55 2.45 -10.92 -2.63
N ARG A 56 1.19 -11.39 -2.54
CA ARG A 56 0.02 -10.62 -2.95
C ARG A 56 -0.66 -10.03 -1.72
N LEU A 57 -0.83 -8.71 -1.72
CA LEU A 57 -1.62 -8.03 -0.72
C LEU A 57 -3.12 -8.25 -0.99
N GLN A 58 -3.88 -8.56 0.05
CA GLN A 58 -5.34 -8.61 -0.02
C GLN A 58 -5.96 -7.40 0.70
N PRO A 59 -7.09 -6.86 0.22
CA PRO A 59 -7.83 -5.82 0.93
C PRO A 59 -8.30 -6.34 2.29
N LYS A 60 -8.33 -5.47 3.31
CA LYS A 60 -8.89 -5.81 4.62
C LYS A 60 -10.41 -5.86 4.49
N GLY A 61 -10.98 -7.07 4.57
CA GLY A 61 -12.43 -7.30 4.55
C GLY A 61 -13.11 -7.00 5.88
#